data_AF-A0A659RM24-F1
#
_entry.id   AF-A0A659RM24-F1
#
_cell.length_a   1.000
_cell.length_b   1.000
_cell.length_c   1.000
_cell.angle_alpha   90.00
_cell.angle_beta   90.00
_cell.angle_gamma   90.00
#
_symmetry.space_group_name_H-M   'P 1'
#
loop_
_entity.id
_entity.type
_entity.pdbx_description
1 polymer ?
#
loop_
_entity_poly.entity_id
_entity_poly.type
_entity_poly.pdbx_seq_one_letter_code
_entity_poly.pdbx_strand_id
1 'polypeptide(L)' 'MSLPMLQVALDNQTMDSAYETTRLIAEEVDIIEVGTILCVREAERAVRALQALYPHKSELAAANIP' A
#
# COMPACT_ATOMS: atom_id res chain seq x y z
N MET A 1 -11.51 11.12 -22.26
CA MET A 1 -10.41 11.38 -21.30
C MET A 1 -10.54 10.35 -20.20
N SER A 2 -9.51 9.56 -19.91
CA SER A 2 -9.50 8.68 -18.74
C SER A 2 -9.49 9.53 -17.47
N LEU A 3 -10.19 9.08 -16.43
CA LEU A 3 -10.09 9.69 -15.11
C LEU A 3 -8.62 9.64 -14.64
N PRO A 4 -8.11 10.69 -13.97
CA PRO A 4 -6.78 10.65 -13.39
C PRO A 4 -6.72 9.56 -12.29
N MET A 5 -5.65 8.78 -12.29
CA MET A 5 -5.46 7.74 -11.27
C MET A 5 -5.06 8.35 -9.93
N LEU A 6 -5.65 7.83 -8.85
CA LEU A 6 -5.34 8.21 -7.48
C LEU A 6 -4.45 7.15 -6.82
N GLN A 7 -3.29 7.59 -6.31
CA GLN A 7 -2.32 6.75 -5.60
C GLN A 7 -2.13 7.27 -4.18
N VAL A 8 -2.01 6.35 -3.21
CA VAL A 8 -1.66 6.66 -1.82
C VAL A 8 -0.47 5.84 -1.37
N ALA A 9 0.52 6.51 -0.76
CA ALA A 9 1.63 5.87 -0.06
C ALA A 9 1.26 5.58 1.41
N LEU A 10 1.48 4.33 1.83
CA LEU A 10 1.10 3.82 3.15
C LEU A 10 2.27 3.89 4.13
N ASP A 11 2.46 5.04 4.78
CA ASP A 11 3.52 5.32 5.75
C ASP A 11 3.16 4.98 7.21
N ASN A 12 2.33 3.95 7.38
CA ASN A 12 1.93 3.43 8.67
C ASN A 12 3.12 2.82 9.44
N GLN A 13 3.13 2.92 10.77
CA GLN A 13 4.23 2.39 11.59
C GLN A 13 4.09 0.89 11.92
N THR A 14 2.92 0.29 11.71
CA THR A 14 2.65 -1.13 11.99
C THR A 14 1.73 -1.70 10.92
N MET A 15 1.75 -3.03 10.76
CA MET A 15 0.78 -3.71 9.89
C MET A 15 -0.67 -3.51 10.32
N ASP A 16 -0.94 -3.49 11.62
CA ASP A 16 -2.32 -3.31 12.11
C ASP A 16 -2.87 -1.94 11.69
N SER A 17 -2.08 -0.87 11.87
CA SER A 17 -2.52 0.46 11.44
C SER A 17 -2.55 0.57 9.92
N ALA A 18 -1.70 -0.17 9.19
CA ALA A 18 -1.75 -0.25 7.74
C ALA A 18 -3.07 -0.88 7.26
N TYR A 19 -3.51 -1.98 7.88
CA TYR A 19 -4.77 -2.63 7.53
C TYR A 19 -5.99 -1.75 7.81
N GLU A 20 -6.02 -1.07 8.95
CA GLU A 20 -7.10 -0.13 9.26
C GLU A 20 -7.19 0.98 8.21
N THR A 21 -6.06 1.59 7.82
CA THR A 21 -6.04 2.59 6.76
C THR A 21 -6.54 2.03 5.44
N THR A 22 -6.01 0.90 4.97
CA THR A 22 -6.37 0.36 3.66
C THR A 22 -7.81 -0.09 3.58
N ARG A 23 -8.41 -0.57 4.68
CA ARG A 23 -9.86 -0.87 4.74
C ARG A 23 -10.73 0.36 4.45
N LEU A 24 -10.26 1.56 4.81
CA LEU A 24 -11.01 2.80 4.64
C LEU A 24 -10.83 3.41 3.24
N ILE A 25 -9.64 3.25 2.66
CA ILE A 25 -9.28 3.98 1.43
C ILE A 25 -9.20 3.11 0.17
N ALA A 26 -9.14 1.77 0.31
CA ALA A 26 -8.82 0.90 -0.83
C ALA A 26 -9.81 1.07 -1.99
N GLU A 27 -11.11 1.18 -1.75
CA GLU A 27 -12.08 1.34 -2.85
C GLU A 27 -12.01 2.70 -3.54
N GLU A 28 -11.44 3.71 -2.87
CA GLU A 28 -11.37 5.09 -3.36
C GLU A 28 -10.08 5.39 -4.14
N VAL A 29 -9.07 4.52 -4.03
CA VAL A 29 -7.75 4.71 -4.65
C VAL A 29 -7.47 3.64 -5.69
N ASP A 30 -6.83 4.00 -6.79
CA ASP A 30 -6.42 3.05 -7.82
C ASP A 30 -5.20 2.24 -7.36
N ILE A 31 -4.26 2.90 -6.68
CA ILE A 31 -2.97 2.34 -6.28
C ILE A 31 -2.75 2.55 -4.77
N ILE A 32 -2.32 1.49 -4.10
CA ILE A 32 -1.75 1.54 -2.75
C ILE A 32 -0.26 1.25 -2.90
N GLU A 33 0.59 2.15 -2.47
CA GLU A 33 2.04 2.00 -2.44
C GLU A 33 2.49 1.72 -0.99
N VAL A 34 3.41 0.79 -0.78
CA VAL A 34 3.98 0.59 0.57
C VAL A 34 5.03 1.66 0.80
N GLY A 35 4.70 2.59 1.69
CA GLY A 35 5.56 3.71 2.04
C GLY A 35 6.82 3.27 2.79
N THR A 36 7.87 4.07 2.70
CA THR A 36 9.19 3.78 3.27
C THR A 36 9.13 3.44 4.76
N ILE A 37 8.28 4.11 5.55
CA ILE A 37 8.19 3.88 6.99
C ILE A 37 7.72 2.45 7.29
N LEU A 38 6.67 1.99 6.61
CA LEU A 38 6.14 0.64 6.79
C LEU A 38 7.13 -0.39 6.26
N CYS A 39 7.74 -0.12 5.12
CA CYS A 39 8.77 -0.93 4.49
C CYS A 39 10.00 -1.14 5.38
N VAL A 40 10.51 -0.09 6.06
CA VAL A 40 11.66 -0.21 6.97
C VAL A 40 11.33 -1.10 8.19
N ARG A 41 10.08 -1.09 8.63
CA ARG A 41 9.66 -1.83 9.84
C ARG A 41 9.27 -3.27 9.58
N GLU A 42 8.59 -3.51 8.46
CA GLU A 42 7.95 -4.78 8.15
C GLU A 42 8.59 -5.48 6.95
N ALA A 43 9.53 -4.81 6.26
CA ALA A 43 10.23 -5.30 5.09
C ALA A 43 9.25 -5.83 4.01
N GLU A 44 9.64 -6.88 3.31
CA GLU A 44 8.82 -7.51 2.26
C GLU A 44 7.50 -8.11 2.81
N ARG A 45 7.36 -8.29 4.13
CA ARG A 45 6.14 -8.84 4.74
C ARG A 45 4.94 -7.95 4.48
N ALA A 46 5.12 -6.63 4.58
CA ALA A 46 4.05 -5.66 4.33
C ALA A 46 3.55 -5.76 2.88
N VAL A 47 4.49 -5.83 1.94
CA VAL A 47 4.22 -5.92 0.50
C VAL A 47 3.42 -7.19 0.19
N ARG A 48 3.92 -8.35 0.62
CA ARG A 48 3.26 -9.65 0.37
C ARG A 48 1.87 -9.70 1.00
N ALA A 49 1.73 -9.19 2.23
CA ALA A 49 0.45 -9.21 2.93
C ALA A 49 -0.59 -8.32 2.24
N LEU A 50 -0.21 -7.12 1.82
CA LEU A 50 -1.13 -6.19 1.15
C LEU A 50 -1.45 -6.64 -0.28
N GLN A 51 -0.51 -7.26 -1.01
CA GLN A 51 -0.77 -7.90 -2.30
C GLN A 51 -1.80 -9.03 -2.18
N ALA A 52 -1.71 -9.84 -1.12
CA ALA A 52 -2.66 -10.92 -0.88
C ALA A 52 -4.07 -10.38 -0.53
N LEU A 53 -4.15 -9.24 0.15
CA LEU A 53 -5.42 -8.58 0.50
C LEU A 53 -6.06 -7.86 -0.70
N TYR A 54 -5.26 -7.23 -1.56
CA TYR A 54 -5.71 -6.42 -2.68
C TYR A 54 -5.09 -6.89 -4.01
N PRO A 55 -5.37 -8.14 -4.45
CA PRO A 55 -4.73 -8.72 -5.64
C PRO A 55 -5.06 -7.99 -6.95
N HIS A 56 -6.10 -7.16 -6.94
CA HIS A 56 -6.57 -6.34 -8.06
C HIS A 56 -5.96 -4.93 -8.08
N LYS A 57 -5.19 -4.54 -7.05
CA LYS A 57 -4.45 -3.28 -7.02
C LYS A 57 -3.04 -3.53 -7.54
N SER A 58 -2.90 -3.41 -8.85
CA SER A 58 -1.82 -3.95 -9.66
C SER A 58 -0.42 -3.40 -9.37
N GLU A 59 -0.28 -2.33 -8.58
CA GLU A 59 0.99 -1.63 -8.39
C GLU A 59 1.25 -1.38 -6.90
N LEU A 60 1.32 -2.46 -6.10
CA LEU A 60 1.94 -2.38 -4.78
C LEU A 60 3.45 -2.26 -4.95
N ALA A 61 3.92 -1.06 -5.31
CA ALA A 61 5.33 -0.74 -5.32
C ALA A 61 5.80 -0.63 -3.86
N ALA A 62 6.74 -1.46 -3.47
CA ALA A 62 7.60 -1.09 -2.35
C ALA A 62 8.38 0.13 -2.82
N ALA A 63 8.34 1.25 -2.09
CA ALA A 63 9.30 2.32 -2.32
C ALA A 63 10.69 1.68 -2.46
N ASN A 64 11.37 1.89 -3.59
CA ASN A 64 12.70 1.31 -3.85
C ASN A 64 13.61 1.64 -2.67
N ILE A 65 13.72 0.71 -1.72
CA ILE A 65 14.65 0.85 -0.61
C ILE A 65 16.01 0.52 -1.21
N PRO A 66 16.96 1.46 -1.23
CA PRO A 66 18.32 1.19 -1.68
C PRO A 66 19.00 0.11 -0.82
#